data_AF-A0A1V5TT49-F1
#
_entry.id   AF-A0A1V5TT49-F1
#
_cell.length_a   1.000
_cell.length_b   1.000
_cell.length_c   1.000
_cell.angle_alpha   90.00
_cell.angle_beta   90.00
_cell.angle_gamma   90.00
#
_symmetry.space_group_name_H-M   'P 1'
#
loop_
_entity.id
_entity.type
_entity.pdbx_description
1 polymer ?
#
loop_
_entity_poly.entity_id
_entity_poly.type
_entity_poly.pdbx_seq_one_letter_code
_entity_poly.pdbx_strand_id
1 'polypeptide(L)'
;MNISDELLNDFIDGKLETDEVKFVKESIEKSPEVKSRYMALVSSDDMLRKLESETVSLNFTQTVLQKIQRRKALAKQQKRFLFVVLSFLGFIVLGIVGFIFYQVISLSAPESNQVVTDYSKDVGNYFSNLFGKKNISVFGSVLSFIMLVSAYFFYEFQKKSKNNFTH
;
A
#
# COMPACT_ATOMS: atom_id res chain seq x y z
N MET A 1 11.97 -50.45 -8.15
CA MET A 1 11.51 -49.05 -8.04
C MET A 1 11.47 -48.74 -6.56
N ASN A 2 12.35 -47.86 -6.08
CA ASN A 2 12.50 -47.61 -4.64
C ASN A 2 11.43 -46.59 -4.23
N ILE A 3 10.65 -46.89 -3.20
CA ILE A 3 9.71 -45.91 -2.67
C ILE A 3 10.50 -44.81 -1.98
N SER A 4 10.23 -43.56 -2.37
CA SER A 4 10.78 -42.39 -1.69
C SER A 4 10.00 -42.10 -0.41
N ASP A 5 10.68 -41.50 0.57
CA ASP A 5 10.04 -41.10 1.83
C ASP A 5 8.97 -40.01 1.61
N GLU A 6 9.10 -39.22 0.55
CA GLU A 6 8.11 -38.22 0.09
C GLU A 6 6.78 -38.87 -0.31
N LEU A 7 6.83 -39.96 -1.09
CA LEU A 7 5.63 -40.72 -1.49
C LEU A 7 4.93 -41.36 -0.28
N LEU A 8 5.71 -41.78 0.72
CA LEU A 8 5.20 -42.33 1.98
C LEU A 8 4.51 -41.25 2.83
N ASN A 9 5.03 -40.02 2.80
CA ASN A 9 4.46 -38.88 3.51
C ASN A 9 3.19 -38.37 2.82
N ASP A 10 3.17 -38.31 1.49
CA ASP A 10 1.96 -37.97 0.71
C ASP A 10 0.84 -39.01 0.90
N PHE A 11 1.20 -40.28 1.14
CA PHE A 11 0.24 -41.32 1.53
C PHE A 11 -0.38 -41.05 2.91
N ILE A 12 0.41 -40.55 3.88
CA ILE A 12 -0.08 -40.18 5.22
C ILE A 12 -0.96 -38.91 5.15
N ASP A 13 -0.60 -37.96 4.30
CA ASP A 13 -1.34 -36.72 4.04
C ASP A 13 -2.62 -36.94 3.20
N GLY A 14 -2.80 -38.11 2.59
CA GLY A 14 -3.94 -38.44 1.74
C GLY A 14 -3.94 -37.70 0.38
N LYS A 15 -2.77 -37.27 -0.11
CA LYS A 15 -2.60 -36.49 -1.35
C LYS A 15 -2.37 -37.34 -2.60
N LEU A 16 -2.23 -38.65 -2.45
CA LEU A 16 -1.91 -39.54 -3.56
C LEU A 16 -3.12 -39.87 -4.45
N GLU A 17 -2.85 -40.07 -5.74
CA GLU A 17 -3.86 -40.57 -6.67
C GLU A 17 -4.14 -42.07 -6.47
N THR A 18 -5.31 -42.54 -6.94
CA THR A 18 -5.80 -43.91 -6.70
C THR A 18 -4.82 -45.01 -7.10
N ASP A 19 -4.05 -44.79 -8.18
CA ASP A 19 -3.07 -45.73 -8.69
C ASP A 19 -1.79 -45.76 -7.83
N GLU A 20 -1.38 -44.60 -7.30
CA GLU A 20 -0.23 -44.44 -6.41
C GLU A 20 -0.50 -45.01 -5.02
N VAL A 21 -1.73 -44.83 -4.50
CA VAL A 21 -2.21 -45.44 -3.26
C VAL A 21 -2.07 -46.97 -3.30
N LYS A 22 -2.43 -47.58 -4.43
CA LYS A 22 -2.36 -49.03 -4.62
C LYS A 22 -0.91 -49.51 -4.68
N PHE A 23 -0.05 -48.77 -5.39
CA PHE A 23 1.39 -49.04 -5.48
C PHE A 23 2.10 -48.93 -4.12
N VAL A 24 1.80 -47.89 -3.33
CA VAL A 24 2.36 -47.70 -1.98
C VAL A 24 1.90 -48.82 -1.06
N LYS A 25 0.62 -49.19 -1.09
CA LYS A 25 0.08 -50.28 -0.27
C LYS A 25 0.72 -51.63 -0.59
N GLU A 26 0.84 -51.97 -1.87
CA GLU A 26 1.52 -53.20 -2.29
C GLU A 26 2.99 -53.22 -1.88
N SER A 27 3.66 -52.07 -1.89
CA SER A 27 5.08 -51.98 -1.54
C SER A 27 5.32 -52.05 -0.02
N ILE A 28 4.38 -51.53 0.78
CA ILE A 28 4.37 -51.73 2.25
C ILE A 28 4.14 -53.20 2.60
N GLU A 29 3.32 -53.93 1.83
CA GLU A 29 3.09 -55.36 2.03
C GLU A 29 4.26 -56.23 1.55
N LYS A 30 4.90 -55.88 0.42
CA LYS A 30 5.98 -56.66 -0.19
C LYS A 30 7.35 -56.44 0.47
N SER A 31 7.60 -55.29 1.09
CA SER A 31 8.91 -54.96 1.66
C SER A 31 8.84 -54.66 3.17
N PRO A 32 9.47 -55.47 4.04
CA PRO A 32 9.52 -55.20 5.47
C PRO A 32 10.28 -53.91 5.81
N GLU A 33 11.20 -53.47 4.95
CA GLU A 33 11.96 -52.22 5.13
C GLU A 33 11.07 -50.98 4.93
N VAL A 34 10.23 -50.99 3.89
CA VAL A 34 9.28 -49.89 3.59
C VAL A 34 8.21 -49.80 4.69
N LYS A 35 7.74 -50.96 5.18
CA LYS A 35 6.81 -51.01 6.31
C LYS A 35 7.41 -50.41 7.59
N SER A 36 8.68 -50.70 7.89
CA SER A 36 9.38 -50.13 9.03
C SER A 36 9.46 -48.59 8.95
N ARG A 37 9.83 -48.06 7.77
CA ARG A 37 9.87 -46.61 7.53
C ARG A 37 8.49 -45.96 7.66
N TYR A 38 7.45 -46.60 7.14
CA TYR A 38 6.07 -46.13 7.28
C TYR A 38 5.63 -46.06 8.75
N MET A 39 5.90 -47.12 9.53
CA MET A 39 5.56 -47.13 10.96
C MET A 39 6.34 -46.08 11.75
N ALA A 40 7.60 -45.82 11.40
CA ALA A 40 8.38 -44.75 12.00
C ALA A 40 7.79 -43.35 11.71
N LEU A 41 7.36 -43.11 10.46
CA LEU A 41 6.68 -41.86 10.09
C LEU A 41 5.35 -41.69 10.85
N VAL A 42 4.51 -42.72 10.87
CA VAL A 42 3.22 -42.69 11.58
C VAL A 42 3.41 -42.49 13.08
N SER A 43 4.39 -43.16 13.69
CA SER A 43 4.72 -42.96 15.10
C SER A 43 5.18 -41.53 15.40
N SER A 44 5.93 -40.92 14.47
CA SER A 44 6.40 -39.55 14.63
C SER A 44 5.25 -38.54 14.50
N ASP A 45 4.38 -38.72 13.50
CA ASP A 45 3.18 -37.88 13.34
C ASP A 45 2.24 -37.97 14.56
N ASP A 46 2.00 -39.18 15.07
CA ASP A 46 1.17 -39.38 16.27
C ASP A 46 1.79 -38.75 17.52
N MET A 47 3.11 -38.84 17.69
CA MET A 47 3.83 -38.17 18.78
C MET A 47 3.71 -36.65 18.68
N LEU A 48 3.85 -36.08 17.47
CA LEU A 48 3.73 -34.64 17.24
C LEU A 48 2.30 -34.14 17.47
N ARG A 49 1.29 -34.91 17.06
CA ARG A 49 -0.14 -34.58 17.29
C ARG A 49 -0.52 -34.59 18.76
N LYS A 50 0.16 -35.40 19.57
CA LYS A 50 -0.05 -35.50 21.02
C LYS A 50 0.66 -34.41 21.81
N LEU A 51 1.51 -33.61 21.18
CA LEU A 51 2.09 -32.44 21.84
C LEU A 51 0.98 -31.48 22.21
N GLU A 52 1.02 -31.02 23.47
CA GLU A 52 0.04 -30.08 24.00
C GLU A 52 0.10 -28.80 23.16
N SER A 53 -1.04 -28.42 22.58
CA SER A 53 -1.12 -27.21 21.77
C SER A 53 -0.84 -26.00 22.66
N GLU A 54 0.25 -25.28 22.38
CA GLU A 54 0.53 -24.03 23.08
C GLU A 54 -0.64 -23.06 22.90
N THR A 55 -1.33 -22.77 24.00
CA THR A 55 -2.43 -21.82 23.98
C THR A 55 -1.88 -20.43 23.69
N VAL A 56 -2.37 -19.79 22.63
CA VAL A 56 -2.07 -18.38 22.35
C VAL A 56 -2.48 -17.50 23.53
N SER A 57 -1.68 -16.46 23.80
CA SER A 57 -1.99 -15.49 24.85
C SER A 57 -3.42 -14.95 24.70
N LEU A 58 -4.12 -14.72 25.82
CA LEU A 58 -5.50 -14.20 25.85
C LEU A 58 -5.69 -12.92 25.00
N ASN A 59 -4.63 -12.12 24.86
CA ASN A 59 -4.65 -10.85 24.14
C ASN A 59 -4.14 -10.94 22.69
N PHE A 60 -3.87 -12.14 22.17
CA PHE A 60 -3.33 -12.31 20.82
C PHE A 60 -4.23 -11.69 19.76
N THR A 61 -5.52 -12.04 19.78
CA THR A 61 -6.51 -11.52 18.82
C THR A 61 -6.61 -10.00 18.89
N GLN A 62 -6.65 -9.44 20.10
CA GLN A 62 -6.71 -7.99 20.29
C GLN A 62 -5.45 -7.30 19.75
N THR A 63 -4.27 -7.86 20.03
CA THR A 63 -2.98 -7.31 19.57
C THR A 63 -2.86 -7.35 18.05
N VAL A 64 -3.22 -8.47 17.44
CA VAL A 64 -3.22 -8.63 15.97
C VAL A 64 -4.22 -7.66 15.32
N LEU A 65 -5.44 -7.59 15.85
CA LEU A 65 -6.48 -6.71 15.32
C LEU A 65 -6.09 -5.22 15.42
N GLN A 66 -5.54 -4.79 16.56
CA GLN A 66 -5.04 -3.42 16.72
C GLN A 66 -3.93 -3.10 15.73
N LYS A 67 -2.99 -4.04 15.49
CA LYS A 67 -1.90 -3.85 14.53
C LYS A 67 -2.41 -3.73 13.09
N ILE A 68 -3.42 -4.51 12.72
CA ILE A 68 -4.08 -4.44 11.41
C ILE A 68 -4.83 -3.10 11.25
N GLN A 69 -5.61 -2.71 12.26
CA GLN A 69 -6.39 -1.47 12.23
C GLN A 69 -5.48 -0.24 12.16
N ARG A 70 -4.39 -0.20 12.92
CA ARG A 70 -3.42 0.90 12.89
C ARG A 70 -2.80 1.08 11.51
N ARG A 71 -2.45 0.00 10.82
CA ARG A 71 -1.93 0.07 9.44
C ARG A 71 -2.96 0.66 8.47
N LYS A 72 -4.23 0.24 8.56
CA LYS A 72 -5.33 0.76 7.72
C LYS A 72 -5.63 2.24 7.99
N ALA A 73 -5.62 2.66 9.26
CA ALA A 73 -5.89 4.03 9.66
C ALA A 73 -4.82 5.02 9.13
N LEU A 74 -3.53 4.66 9.26
CA LEU A 74 -2.43 5.50 8.79
C LEU A 74 -2.47 5.72 7.27
N ALA A 75 -2.74 4.67 6.49
CA ALA A 75 -2.86 4.78 5.04
C ALA A 75 -4.03 5.68 4.62
N LYS A 76 -5.17 5.60 5.32
CA LYS A 76 -6.34 6.44 5.05
C LYS A 76 -6.09 7.92 5.36
N GLN A 77 -5.38 8.21 6.44
CA GLN A 77 -5.05 9.58 6.85
C GLN A 77 -4.07 10.24 5.88
N GLN A 78 -3.03 9.51 5.44
CA GLN A 78 -2.06 10.01 4.45
C GLN A 78 -2.73 10.30 3.09
N LYS A 79 -3.59 9.41 2.59
CA LYS A 79 -4.32 9.63 1.34
C LYS A 79 -5.25 10.86 1.41
N ARG A 80 -5.91 11.07 2.56
CA ARG A 80 -6.76 12.25 2.78
C ARG A 80 -5.94 13.54 2.81
N PHE A 81 -4.79 13.57 3.48
CA PHE A 81 -3.92 14.74 3.51
C PHE A 81 -3.46 15.14 2.10
N LEU A 82 -2.97 14.17 1.32
CA LEU A 82 -2.55 14.43 -0.06
C LEU A 82 -3.71 14.92 -0.92
N PHE A 83 -4.90 14.34 -0.78
CA PHE A 83 -6.09 14.78 -1.51
C PHE A 83 -6.46 16.23 -1.18
N VAL A 84 -6.42 16.63 0.09
CA VAL A 84 -6.72 18.02 0.50
C VAL A 84 -5.70 18.99 -0.09
N VAL A 85 -4.40 18.69 -0.01
CA VAL A 85 -3.34 19.55 -0.58
C VAL A 85 -3.50 19.68 -2.09
N LEU A 86 -3.74 18.55 -2.78
CA LEU A 86 -3.92 18.54 -4.23
C LEU A 86 -5.20 19.28 -4.66
N SER A 87 -6.29 19.11 -3.91
CA SER A 87 -7.56 19.79 -4.18
C SER A 87 -7.46 21.30 -3.93
N PHE A 88 -6.73 21.73 -2.91
CA PHE A 88 -6.46 23.14 -2.65
C PHE A 88 -5.62 23.77 -3.76
N LEU A 89 -4.53 23.12 -4.17
CA LEU A 89 -3.73 23.56 -5.33
C LEU A 89 -4.57 23.58 -6.62
N GLY A 90 -5.37 22.55 -6.85
CA GLY A 90 -6.26 22.46 -8.00
C GLY A 90 -7.29 23.60 -8.03
N PHE A 91 -7.84 23.98 -6.87
CA PHE A 91 -8.79 25.08 -6.77
C PHE A 91 -8.14 26.43 -7.09
N ILE A 92 -6.91 26.66 -6.63
CA ILE A 92 -6.14 27.87 -6.97
C ILE A 92 -5.90 27.94 -8.47
N VAL A 93 -5.46 26.84 -9.09
CA VAL A 93 -5.22 26.77 -10.53
C VAL A 93 -6.51 27.00 -11.32
N LEU A 94 -7.62 26.36 -10.92
CA LEU A 94 -8.93 26.58 -11.54
C LEU A 94 -9.42 28.02 -11.40
N GLY A 95 -9.17 28.67 -10.25
CA GLY A 95 -9.52 30.09 -10.05
C GLY A 95 -8.77 31.00 -11.01
N ILE A 96 -7.46 30.77 -11.20
CA ILE A 96 -6.63 31.53 -12.14
C ILE A 96 -7.09 31.29 -13.58
N VAL A 97 -7.28 30.03 -13.96
CA VAL A 97 -7.71 29.66 -15.32
C VAL A 97 -9.11 30.19 -15.61
N GLY A 98 -10.06 30.04 -14.69
CA GLY A 98 -11.42 30.54 -14.81
C GLY A 98 -11.47 32.06 -14.94
N PHE A 99 -10.62 32.77 -14.20
CA PHE A 99 -10.47 34.23 -14.34
C PHE A 99 -9.97 34.62 -15.73
N ILE A 100 -8.95 33.94 -16.25
CA ILE A 100 -8.41 34.19 -17.61
C ILE A 100 -9.48 33.89 -18.69
N PHE A 101 -10.20 32.77 -18.58
CA PHE A 101 -11.26 32.42 -19.53
C PHE A 101 -12.45 33.39 -19.50
N TYR A 102 -12.91 33.78 -18.30
CA TYR A 102 -13.95 34.80 -18.15
C TYR A 102 -13.53 36.10 -18.85
N GLN A 103 -12.26 36.49 -18.68
CA GLN A 103 -11.72 37.69 -19.29
C GLN A 103 -11.77 37.60 -20.83
N VAL A 104 -11.26 36.53 -21.45
CA VAL A 104 -11.30 36.32 -22.92
C VAL A 104 -12.73 36.39 -23.49
N ILE A 105 -13.71 35.82 -22.78
CA ILE A 105 -15.11 35.84 -23.20
C ILE A 105 -15.71 37.24 -23.04
N SER A 106 -15.44 37.94 -21.92
CA SER A 106 -15.94 39.30 -21.67
C SER A 106 -15.35 40.37 -22.60
N LEU A 107 -14.14 40.13 -23.11
CA LEU A 107 -13.38 40.97 -24.05
C LEU A 107 -13.93 40.96 -25.49
N SER A 108 -14.79 40.00 -25.82
CA SER A 108 -15.40 39.87 -27.15
C SER A 108 -16.50 40.91 -27.41
N ALA A 109 -16.74 41.84 -26.48
CA ALA A 109 -17.58 43.03 -26.65
C ALA A 109 -16.75 44.25 -27.12
N PRO A 110 -17.30 45.17 -27.95
CA PRO A 110 -16.52 45.90 -28.96
C PRO A 110 -15.62 47.08 -28.50
N GLU A 111 -15.39 47.31 -27.20
CA GLU A 111 -14.62 48.50 -26.72
C GLU A 111 -13.53 48.17 -25.67
N SER A 112 -12.82 47.05 -25.83
CA SER A 112 -12.14 46.39 -24.70
C SER A 112 -10.64 46.68 -24.48
N ASN A 113 -9.99 47.54 -25.27
CA ASN A 113 -8.52 47.67 -25.21
C ASN A 113 -7.98 48.42 -23.97
N GLN A 114 -8.67 49.45 -23.47
CA GLN A 114 -8.18 50.27 -22.33
C GLN A 114 -8.49 49.63 -20.96
N VAL A 115 -9.69 49.09 -20.82
CA VAL A 115 -10.14 48.43 -19.58
C VAL A 115 -9.26 47.22 -19.26
N VAL A 116 -8.87 46.43 -20.26
CA VAL A 116 -8.03 45.26 -20.03
C VAL A 116 -6.59 45.60 -19.72
N THR A 117 -6.06 46.72 -20.22
CA THR A 117 -4.71 47.15 -19.83
C THR A 117 -4.66 47.64 -18.39
N ASP A 118 -5.70 48.33 -17.91
CA ASP A 118 -5.73 48.84 -16.53
C ASP A 118 -5.99 47.73 -15.51
N TYR A 119 -6.90 46.79 -15.78
CA TYR A 119 -7.11 45.64 -14.89
C TYR A 119 -5.97 44.61 -14.95
N SER A 120 -5.31 44.43 -16.11
CA SER A 120 -4.09 43.59 -16.18
C SER A 120 -2.94 44.23 -15.41
N LYS A 121 -2.85 45.57 -15.38
CA LYS A 121 -1.93 46.28 -14.50
C LYS A 121 -2.32 46.11 -13.04
N ASP A 122 -3.60 46.13 -12.67
CA ASP A 122 -4.02 45.88 -11.29
C ASP A 122 -3.74 44.45 -10.85
N VAL A 123 -4.08 43.44 -11.65
CA VAL A 123 -3.71 42.04 -11.37
C VAL A 123 -2.19 41.88 -11.34
N GLY A 124 -1.48 42.48 -12.29
CA GLY A 124 -0.02 42.51 -12.33
C GLY A 124 0.59 43.20 -11.11
N ASN A 125 -0.04 44.26 -10.59
CA ASN A 125 0.37 44.98 -9.39
C ASN A 125 0.04 44.21 -8.12
N TYR A 126 -1.09 43.51 -8.06
CA TYR A 126 -1.41 42.59 -6.96
C TYR A 126 -0.43 41.43 -6.92
N PHE A 127 -0.12 40.81 -8.07
CA PHE A 127 0.88 39.76 -8.16
C PHE A 127 2.29 40.30 -7.89
N SER A 128 2.67 41.48 -8.39
CA SER A 128 3.99 42.06 -8.13
C SER A 128 4.16 42.47 -6.66
N ASN A 129 3.08 42.89 -5.99
CA ASN A 129 3.07 43.15 -4.55
C ASN A 129 3.12 41.84 -3.74
N LEU A 130 2.40 40.79 -4.14
CA LEU A 130 2.46 39.47 -3.51
C LEU A 130 3.81 38.77 -3.73
N PHE A 131 4.43 38.93 -4.90
CA PHE A 131 5.74 38.40 -5.27
C PHE A 131 6.87 39.43 -5.12
N GLY A 132 6.62 40.53 -4.42
CA GLY A 132 7.62 41.56 -4.14
C GLY A 132 8.76 40.98 -3.29
N LYS A 133 9.96 41.59 -3.35
CA LYS A 133 11.19 41.06 -2.71
C LYS A 133 11.02 40.61 -1.26
N LYS A 134 10.17 41.27 -0.46
CA LYS A 134 9.89 40.91 0.93
C LYS A 134 8.88 39.75 1.06
N ASN A 135 7.85 39.74 0.23
CA ASN A 135 6.77 38.76 0.30
C ASN A 135 7.14 37.45 -0.39
N ILE A 136 7.99 37.47 -1.42
CA ILE A 136 8.44 36.27 -2.11
C ILE A 136 9.33 35.38 -1.24
N SER A 137 10.13 35.97 -0.35
CA SER A 137 10.93 35.21 0.62
C SER A 137 10.05 34.52 1.64
N VAL A 138 9.03 35.22 2.17
CA VAL A 138 8.07 34.66 3.11
C VAL A 138 7.22 33.58 2.44
N PHE A 139 6.66 33.85 1.27
CA PHE A 139 5.84 32.89 0.52
C PHE A 139 6.65 31.66 0.09
N GLY A 140 7.88 31.87 -0.38
CA GLY A 140 8.82 30.80 -0.71
C GLY A 140 9.18 29.95 0.51
N SER A 141 9.35 30.55 1.69
CA SER A 141 9.62 29.81 2.92
C SER A 141 8.43 28.95 3.37
N VAL A 142 7.20 29.48 3.31
CA VAL A 142 5.97 28.74 3.65
C VAL A 142 5.73 27.62 2.65
N LEU A 143 5.89 27.89 1.36
CA LEU A 143 5.75 26.90 0.30
C LEU A 143 6.80 25.79 0.42
N SER A 144 8.06 26.15 0.70
CA SER A 144 9.15 25.19 0.92
C SER A 144 8.89 24.32 2.14
N PHE A 145 8.36 24.89 3.23
CA PHE A 145 7.96 24.14 4.41
C PHE A 145 6.83 23.15 4.10
N ILE A 146 5.78 23.58 3.40
CA ILE A 146 4.68 22.70 2.96
C ILE A 146 5.21 21.58 2.06
N MET A 147 6.13 21.91 1.14
CA MET A 147 6.75 20.93 0.25
C MET A 147 7.61 19.93 1.01
N LEU A 148 8.40 20.35 2.00
CA LEU A 148 9.19 19.46 2.84
C LEU A 148 8.30 18.49 3.64
N VAL A 149 7.24 19.01 4.26
CA VAL A 149 6.26 18.18 4.97
C VAL A 149 5.61 17.18 4.01
N SER A 150 5.21 17.64 2.83
CA SER A 150 4.61 16.78 1.80
C SER A 150 5.58 15.71 1.29
N ALA A 151 6.84 16.07 1.04
CA ALA A 151 7.90 15.17 0.61
C ALA A 151 8.22 14.12 1.68
N TYR A 152 8.25 14.50 2.95
CA TYR A 152 8.41 13.57 4.07
C TYR A 152 7.28 12.53 4.11
N PHE A 153 6.02 12.97 4.04
CA PHE A 153 4.88 12.05 3.99
C PHE A 153 4.90 11.15 2.75
N PHE A 154 5.30 11.70 1.60
CA PHE A 154 5.43 10.94 0.36
C PHE A 154 6.53 9.87 0.43
N TYR A 155 7.70 10.22 0.98
CA TYR A 155 8.80 9.28 1.19
C TYR A 155 8.40 8.14 2.16
N GLU A 156 7.75 8.48 3.28
CA GLU A 156 7.23 7.50 4.24
C GLU A 156 6.20 6.56 3.59
N PHE A 157 5.33 7.09 2.73
CA PHE A 157 4.37 6.29 1.98
C PHE A 157 5.08 5.31 1.02
N GLN A 158 6.06 5.79 0.26
CA GLN A 158 6.80 4.95 -0.70
C GLN A 158 7.62 3.86 0.00
N LYS A 159 8.30 4.19 1.10
CA LYS A 159 9.06 3.24 1.92
C LYS A 159 8.18 2.12 2.47
N LYS A 160 7.00 2.47 3.01
CA LYS A 160 6.03 1.46 3.50
C LYS A 160 5.46 0.59 2.39
N SER A 161 5.24 1.15 1.20
CA SER A 161 4.81 0.39 0.03
C SER A 161 5.86 -0.65 -0.36
N LYS A 162 7.14 -0.27 -0.44
CA LYS A 162 8.23 -1.17 -0.87
C LYS A 162 8.44 -2.34 0.09
N ASN A 163 8.34 -2.11 1.40
CA ASN A 163 8.50 -3.14 2.42
C ASN A 163 7.35 -4.17 2.47
N ASN A 164 6.19 -3.88 1.86
CA ASN A 164 5.10 -4.84 1.77
C ASN A 164 5.25 -5.82 0.58
N PHE A 165 6.25 -5.65 -0.29
CA PHE A 165 6.53 -6.53 -1.43
C PHE A 165 7.75 -7.44 -1.23
N THR A 166 8.40 -7.41 -0.05
CA THR A 166 9.57 -8.25 0.29
C THR A 166 9.27 -9.26 1.40
N HIS A 167 8.06 -9.82 1.41
CA HIS A 167 7.73 -11.03 2.15
C HIS A 167 7.03 -12.01 1.23
#